data_AF-A0A1Q5SFQ9-F1
#
_entry.id   AF-A0A1Q5SFQ9-F1
#
_cell.length_a   1.000
_cell.length_b   1.000
_cell.length_c   1.000
_cell.angle_alpha   90.00
_cell.angle_beta   90.00
_cell.angle_gamma   90.00
#
_symmetry.space_group_name_H-M   'P 1'
#
loop_
_entity.id
_entity.type
_entity.pdbx_description
1 polymer ?
#
loop_
_entity_poly.entity_id
_entity_poly.type
_entity_poly.pdbx_seq_one_letter_code
_entity_poly.pdbx_strand_id
1 'polypeptide(L)'
;MDAGEFGMLSRPFSIVAFLVAGLASSAASAGIVTVTSYDMVNGNGAAQYTTPTGGQNYFDFTYTKNGQSTPDPMAGVNGSPSSIPNNSNATNVLTGGTGKLTDGVIATNNFSLVSGSNGTISNGWTTAASPYYGSLNGQASQYVGWKYQDPTIVFHLASGSMVSQINLYVAADGSGGLVGAPGNVSVTIGSTVLNSSQYTQVISPYTGGNPYASSTALITITLNQAISSSELFTLQLFRGALEQDGYDYEKQYWDASTNTFNDPLSGFQENAWDTKLEPWIMLSQVQVLSAVPEPSTWMMMIAGFLGMGMLTLRRRRQLTTA
;
A
#
# COMPACT_ATOMS: atom_id res chain seq x y z
N MET A 1 67.61 -50.64 42.77
CA MET A 1 67.37 -49.19 42.78
C MET A 1 67.06 -48.83 41.33
N ASP A 2 65.93 -49.19 40.75
CA ASP A 2 64.53 -49.01 41.14
C ASP A 2 64.17 -47.52 41.27
N ALA A 3 63.63 -46.99 40.17
CA ALA A 3 62.89 -45.73 39.97
C ALA A 3 62.83 -45.50 38.45
N GLY A 4 61.72 -45.25 37.77
CA GLY A 4 60.33 -45.05 38.15
C GLY A 4 59.62 -44.69 36.83
N GLU A 5 58.70 -45.54 36.40
CA GLU A 5 57.98 -45.40 35.15
C GLU A 5 56.80 -44.44 35.34
N PHE A 6 56.93 -43.20 34.85
CA PHE A 6 55.85 -42.21 34.88
C PHE A 6 54.90 -42.44 33.68
N GLY A 7 53.81 -43.15 33.94
CA GLY A 7 52.67 -43.28 33.02
C GLY A 7 51.97 -41.94 32.82
N MET A 8 52.22 -41.31 31.67
CA MET A 8 51.56 -40.08 31.24
C MET A 8 50.29 -40.44 30.44
N LEU A 9 49.16 -40.56 31.14
CA LEU A 9 47.83 -40.70 30.54
C LEU A 9 47.44 -39.39 29.81
N SER A 10 47.64 -39.34 28.50
CA SER A 10 47.09 -38.31 27.62
C SER A 10 45.59 -38.58 27.38
N ARG A 11 44.72 -37.97 28.18
CA ARG A 11 43.30 -37.91 27.88
C ARG A 11 43.06 -36.84 26.80
N PRO A 12 42.49 -37.18 25.63
CA PRO A 12 42.03 -36.16 24.70
C PRO A 12 40.82 -35.46 25.31
N PHE A 13 40.99 -34.19 25.70
CA PHE A 13 39.91 -33.28 26.01
C PHE A 13 39.02 -33.14 24.76
N SER A 14 37.90 -33.86 24.73
CA SER A 14 36.81 -33.58 23.80
C SER A 14 36.11 -32.31 24.25
N ILE A 15 36.61 -31.16 23.79
CA ILE A 15 35.89 -29.89 23.79
C ILE A 15 34.79 -30.02 22.72
N VAL A 16 33.66 -30.64 23.08
CA VAL A 16 32.41 -30.43 22.36
C VAL A 16 31.76 -29.23 23.03
N ALA A 17 32.22 -28.03 22.64
CA ALA A 17 31.50 -26.80 22.92
C ALA A 17 30.15 -26.92 22.21
N PHE A 18 29.12 -27.29 22.98
CA PHE A 18 27.73 -27.29 22.55
C PHE A 18 27.32 -25.82 22.43
N LEU A 19 27.60 -25.22 21.28
CA LEU A 19 27.25 -23.85 20.94
C LEU A 19 25.73 -23.78 20.75
N VAL A 20 24.99 -23.75 21.87
CA VAL A 20 23.59 -23.32 21.92
C VAL A 20 23.63 -21.79 21.85
N ALA A 21 24.08 -21.27 20.72
CA ALA A 21 23.92 -19.86 20.41
C ALA A 21 22.42 -19.66 20.11
N GLY A 22 21.80 -18.75 20.86
CA GLY A 22 20.36 -18.58 20.93
C GLY A 22 19.71 -18.41 19.57
N LEU A 23 18.95 -19.43 19.16
CA LEU A 23 17.80 -19.23 18.31
C LEU A 23 16.73 -18.58 19.19
N ALA A 24 16.85 -17.27 19.39
CA ALA A 24 15.72 -16.47 19.80
C ALA A 24 14.62 -16.77 18.79
N SER A 25 13.58 -17.47 19.23
CA SER A 25 12.36 -17.70 18.47
C SER A 25 11.72 -16.32 18.27
N SER A 26 12.18 -15.59 17.27
CA SER A 26 11.49 -14.41 16.78
C SER A 26 10.10 -14.88 16.39
N ALA A 27 9.09 -14.39 17.10
CA ALA A 27 7.71 -14.57 16.68
C ALA A 27 7.64 -14.16 15.21
N ALA A 28 7.19 -15.07 14.36
CA ALA A 28 7.11 -14.80 12.95
C ALA A 28 6.05 -13.71 12.76
N SER A 29 6.49 -12.51 12.43
CA SER A 29 5.61 -11.41 12.08
C SER A 29 5.46 -11.38 10.57
N ALA A 30 4.27 -11.04 10.09
CA ALA A 30 4.10 -10.65 8.70
C ALA A 30 5.02 -9.44 8.46
N GLY A 31 5.93 -9.58 7.50
CA GLY A 31 6.84 -8.52 7.09
C GLY A 31 6.26 -7.77 5.90
N ILE A 32 6.67 -6.52 5.70
CA ILE A 32 6.36 -5.80 4.45
C ILE A 32 7.20 -6.43 3.33
N VAL A 33 6.54 -6.86 2.27
CA VAL A 33 7.19 -7.27 1.02
C VAL A 33 7.50 -5.99 0.23
N THR A 34 8.78 -5.77 -0.04
CA THR A 34 9.23 -4.59 -0.78
C THR A 34 8.64 -4.57 -2.18
N VAL A 35 8.00 -3.46 -2.55
CA VAL A 35 7.65 -3.16 -3.94
C VAL A 35 8.90 -2.64 -4.65
N THR A 36 9.33 -3.30 -5.73
CA THR A 36 10.50 -2.90 -6.53
C THR A 36 10.14 -1.91 -7.62
N SER A 37 8.89 -1.93 -8.09
CA SER A 37 8.30 -0.89 -8.93
C SER A 37 6.78 -1.06 -9.00
N TYR A 38 6.08 -0.04 -9.45
CA TYR A 38 4.72 -0.18 -9.94
C TYR A 38 4.49 0.59 -11.23
N ASP A 39 3.53 0.12 -12.01
CA ASP A 39 3.05 0.77 -13.22
C ASP A 39 1.62 1.23 -12.99
N MET A 40 1.32 2.48 -13.32
CA MET A 40 -0.01 3.04 -13.23
C MET A 40 -0.14 4.25 -14.14
N VAL A 41 -1.38 4.62 -14.42
CA VAL A 41 -1.67 5.94 -14.94
C VAL A 41 -1.43 6.98 -13.84
N ASN A 42 -0.68 8.05 -14.10
CA ASN A 42 -0.45 9.10 -13.11
C ASN A 42 -1.79 9.72 -12.66
N GLY A 43 -1.83 10.25 -11.45
CA GLY A 43 -3.03 10.89 -10.94
C GLY A 43 -3.44 12.14 -11.72
N ASN A 44 -4.64 12.63 -11.43
CA ASN A 44 -5.25 13.81 -12.02
C ASN A 44 -5.06 15.05 -11.11
N GLY A 45 -5.31 16.23 -11.68
CA GLY A 45 -5.43 17.51 -10.97
C GLY A 45 -6.52 18.33 -11.66
N ALA A 46 -7.23 19.29 -11.05
CA ALA A 46 -7.24 19.74 -9.68
C ALA A 46 -8.57 19.37 -8.99
N ALA A 47 -8.55 18.91 -7.73
CA ALA A 47 -9.77 18.94 -6.93
C ALA A 47 -10.17 20.40 -6.77
N GLN A 48 -11.31 20.76 -7.32
CA GLN A 48 -11.74 22.14 -7.46
C GLN A 48 -12.64 22.52 -6.29
N TYR A 49 -12.16 23.47 -5.49
CA TYR A 49 -13.01 24.57 -5.05
C TYR A 49 -12.47 25.87 -5.69
N THR A 50 -12.97 26.15 -6.89
CA THR A 50 -13.35 27.49 -7.39
C THR A 50 -12.32 28.61 -7.59
N THR A 51 -11.00 28.41 -7.62
CA THR A 51 -10.10 29.52 -8.05
C THR A 51 -9.01 29.11 -9.06
N PRO A 52 -8.74 29.93 -10.10
CA PRO A 52 -7.69 29.70 -11.10
C PRO A 52 -6.24 29.63 -10.56
N THR A 53 -6.03 29.84 -9.26
CA THR A 53 -4.72 30.10 -8.67
C THR A 53 -4.29 29.13 -7.56
N GLY A 54 -5.09 28.12 -7.22
CA GLY A 54 -4.77 27.19 -6.11
C GLY A 54 -5.19 25.75 -6.36
N GLY A 55 -4.77 25.14 -7.47
CA GLY A 55 -5.17 23.77 -7.82
C GLY A 55 -4.41 22.71 -7.01
N GLN A 56 -5.10 21.91 -6.20
CA GLN A 56 -4.49 20.73 -5.56
C GLN A 56 -4.21 19.67 -6.63
N ASN A 57 -2.96 19.24 -6.76
CA ASN A 57 -2.58 18.18 -7.70
C ASN A 57 -2.40 16.86 -6.96
N TYR A 58 -3.07 15.82 -7.43
CA TYR A 58 -3.00 14.47 -6.86
C TYR A 58 -2.12 13.56 -7.70
N PHE A 59 -0.99 14.09 -8.16
CA PHE A 59 0.00 13.34 -8.92
C PHE A 59 0.96 12.62 -7.99
N ASP A 60 1.63 11.63 -8.54
CA ASP A 60 2.75 10.98 -7.89
C ASP A 60 4.06 11.75 -8.14
N PHE A 61 4.18 12.95 -7.57
CA PHE A 61 5.33 13.85 -7.77
C PHE A 61 6.69 13.27 -7.35
N THR A 62 6.70 12.22 -6.54
CA THR A 62 7.92 11.56 -6.07
C THR A 62 8.26 10.32 -6.88
N TYR A 63 7.44 9.98 -7.89
CA TYR A 63 7.67 8.82 -8.73
C TYR A 63 9.03 8.90 -9.40
N THR A 64 9.90 7.94 -9.11
CA THR A 64 11.29 7.89 -9.56
C THR A 64 11.55 6.52 -10.16
N LYS A 65 12.01 6.45 -11.42
CA LYS A 65 12.35 5.16 -12.05
C LYS A 65 13.52 4.50 -11.36
N ASN A 66 13.57 3.18 -11.43
CA ASN A 66 14.70 2.40 -10.95
C ASN A 66 16.02 2.87 -11.59
N GLY A 67 17.00 3.18 -10.74
CA GLY A 67 18.30 3.70 -11.16
C GLY A 67 18.36 5.21 -11.42
N GLN A 68 17.26 5.94 -11.25
CA GLN A 68 17.23 7.42 -11.31
C GLN A 68 17.34 8.03 -9.90
N SER A 69 17.93 9.22 -9.82
CA SER A 69 18.06 10.00 -8.57
C SER A 69 17.09 11.18 -8.48
N THR A 70 16.32 11.43 -9.53
CA THR A 70 15.33 12.51 -9.63
C THR A 70 14.00 11.96 -10.11
N PRO A 71 12.87 12.59 -9.74
CA PRO A 71 11.56 12.17 -10.23
C PRO A 71 11.47 12.10 -11.75
N ASP A 72 10.66 11.17 -12.23
CA ASP A 72 10.33 11.02 -13.65
C ASP A 72 9.73 12.33 -14.19
N PRO A 73 10.08 12.78 -15.41
CA PRO A 73 9.45 13.94 -16.02
C PRO A 73 7.91 13.87 -16.07
N MET A 74 7.32 12.67 -16.14
CA MET A 74 5.87 12.44 -16.13
C MET A 74 5.25 12.50 -14.73
N ALA A 75 6.04 12.43 -13.65
CA ALA A 75 5.58 12.48 -12.26
C ALA A 75 4.81 13.78 -11.95
N GLY A 76 5.22 14.90 -12.55
CA GLY A 76 4.59 16.21 -12.40
C GLY A 76 3.54 16.55 -13.47
N VAL A 77 3.24 15.63 -14.38
CA VAL A 77 2.31 15.86 -15.49
C VAL A 77 0.95 15.27 -15.15
N ASN A 78 -0.12 16.02 -15.43
CA ASN A 78 -1.50 15.55 -15.26
C ASN A 78 -1.70 14.24 -16.01
N GLY A 79 -2.19 13.21 -15.32
CA GLY A 79 -2.57 11.96 -15.95
C GLY A 79 -3.51 12.19 -17.13
N SER A 80 -4.50 13.07 -16.98
CA SER A 80 -5.50 13.37 -18.01
C SER A 80 -4.97 14.32 -19.09
N PRO A 81 -5.30 14.08 -20.38
CA PRO A 81 -4.93 14.99 -21.48
C PRO A 81 -5.69 16.32 -21.44
N SER A 82 -6.77 16.44 -20.65
CA SER A 82 -7.57 17.64 -20.50
C SER A 82 -7.22 18.41 -19.22
N SER A 83 -7.14 19.74 -19.32
CA SER A 83 -6.93 20.68 -18.20
C SER A 83 -8.10 20.72 -17.22
N ILE A 84 -9.29 20.33 -17.69
CA ILE A 84 -10.45 19.95 -16.88
C ILE A 84 -10.51 18.43 -16.97
N PRO A 85 -10.23 17.66 -15.90
CA PRO A 85 -10.23 16.20 -15.98
C PRO A 85 -11.57 15.72 -16.53
N ASN A 86 -11.51 15.17 -17.74
CA ASN A 86 -12.61 14.47 -18.35
C ASN A 86 -12.29 12.97 -18.35
N ASN A 87 -13.26 12.13 -18.65
CA ASN A 87 -13.05 10.68 -18.74
C ASN A 87 -12.20 10.25 -19.95
N SER A 88 -11.42 11.16 -20.54
CA SER A 88 -10.36 10.75 -21.44
C SER A 88 -9.32 10.04 -20.59
N ASN A 89 -9.22 8.72 -20.77
CA ASN A 89 -8.24 7.84 -20.12
C ASN A 89 -6.94 8.61 -19.89
N ALA A 90 -6.53 8.71 -18.63
CA ALA A 90 -5.29 9.39 -18.34
C ALA A 90 -4.14 8.66 -19.09
N THR A 91 -3.41 9.40 -19.91
CA THR A 91 -2.48 8.86 -20.91
C THR A 91 -1.05 8.79 -20.40
N ASN A 92 -0.75 9.54 -19.35
CA ASN A 92 0.61 9.62 -18.80
C ASN A 92 0.82 8.46 -17.83
N VAL A 93 1.37 7.37 -18.36
CA VAL A 93 1.69 6.16 -17.61
C VAL A 93 3.05 6.32 -16.94
N LEU A 94 3.07 6.08 -15.64
CA LEU A 94 4.27 5.88 -14.83
C LEU A 94 4.62 4.40 -14.89
N THR A 95 5.87 4.06 -15.21
CA THR A 95 6.32 2.66 -15.29
C THR A 95 7.76 2.45 -14.83
N GLY A 96 8.04 1.32 -14.19
CA GLY A 96 9.38 0.87 -13.80
C GLY A 96 10.04 1.63 -12.63
N GLY A 97 9.24 2.20 -11.72
CA GLY A 97 9.72 3.01 -10.60
C GLY A 97 8.82 2.91 -9.37
N THR A 98 9.17 3.67 -8.33
CA THR A 98 8.42 3.77 -7.07
C THR A 98 8.16 5.22 -6.73
N GLY A 99 7.14 5.49 -5.92
CA GLY A 99 6.74 6.83 -5.52
C GLY A 99 5.84 6.80 -4.28
N LYS A 100 4.90 7.74 -4.20
CA LYS A 100 4.06 7.98 -3.02
C LYS A 100 3.34 6.73 -2.53
N LEU A 101 2.85 5.91 -3.46
CA LEU A 101 2.07 4.73 -3.09
C LEU A 101 2.86 3.68 -2.30
N THR A 102 4.18 3.80 -2.22
CA THR A 102 5.06 2.81 -1.60
C THR A 102 6.13 3.43 -0.69
N ASP A 103 6.03 4.71 -0.34
CA ASP A 103 7.07 5.42 0.44
C ASP A 103 6.93 5.25 1.97
N GLY A 104 5.85 4.61 2.41
CA GLY A 104 5.55 4.36 3.82
C GLY A 104 4.75 5.48 4.49
N VAL A 105 4.42 6.56 3.77
CA VAL A 105 3.64 7.68 4.27
C VAL A 105 2.16 7.38 4.12
N ILE A 106 1.50 7.10 5.25
CA ILE A 106 0.05 6.95 5.30
C ILE A 106 -0.56 8.31 5.60
N ALA A 107 -1.45 8.78 4.71
CA ALA A 107 -2.22 9.98 4.97
C ALA A 107 -3.16 9.76 6.17
N THR A 108 -3.20 10.73 7.07
CA THR A 108 -4.06 10.70 8.27
C THR A 108 -5.05 11.87 8.29
N ASN A 109 -4.97 12.75 7.30
CA ASN A 109 -5.78 13.95 7.20
C ASN A 109 -6.56 13.95 5.88
N ASN A 110 -7.56 14.83 5.83
CA ASN A 110 -8.36 15.10 4.65
C ASN A 110 -7.46 15.41 3.42
N PHE A 111 -7.80 14.83 2.28
CA PHE A 111 -7.05 14.94 1.02
C PHE A 111 -6.82 16.40 0.57
N SER A 112 -7.77 17.29 0.87
CA SER A 112 -7.68 18.72 0.59
C SER A 112 -6.70 19.46 1.51
N LEU A 113 -6.38 18.89 2.67
CA LEU A 113 -5.42 19.47 3.60
C LEU A 113 -3.98 19.05 3.29
N VAL A 114 -3.81 17.91 2.62
CA VAL A 114 -2.52 17.26 2.40
C VAL A 114 -2.13 17.18 0.92
N SER A 115 -2.62 18.14 0.14
CA SER A 115 -2.30 18.26 -1.28
C SER A 115 -2.04 19.72 -1.65
N GLY A 116 -1.14 19.95 -2.61
CA GLY A 116 -0.83 21.27 -3.12
C GLY A 116 -0.41 21.25 -4.59
N SER A 117 -0.29 22.43 -5.18
CA SER A 117 -0.24 22.61 -6.65
C SER A 117 1.09 22.23 -7.30
N ASN A 118 2.18 22.25 -6.55
CA ASN A 118 3.52 21.89 -7.02
C ASN A 118 3.98 20.53 -6.46
N GLY A 119 3.04 19.74 -5.92
CA GLY A 119 3.36 18.49 -5.23
C GLY A 119 3.85 18.67 -3.81
N THR A 120 3.99 19.91 -3.33
CA THR A 120 4.17 20.20 -1.91
C THR A 120 2.91 20.83 -1.32
N ILE A 121 2.63 20.48 -0.08
CA ILE A 121 1.55 21.04 0.71
C ILE A 121 1.92 22.49 0.99
N SER A 122 1.11 23.41 0.48
CA SER A 122 1.25 24.85 0.71
C SER A 122 -0.10 25.37 1.18
N ASN A 123 -0.60 24.82 2.29
CA ASN A 123 -1.86 25.26 2.84
C ASN A 123 -1.63 26.45 3.78
N GLY A 124 -2.33 27.56 3.50
CA GLY A 124 -2.24 28.83 4.22
C GLY A 124 -2.75 28.81 5.67
N TRP A 125 -2.98 27.63 6.26
CA TRP A 125 -3.31 27.47 7.68
C TRP A 125 -2.06 27.58 8.58
N THR A 126 -1.19 28.55 8.29
CA THR A 126 0.11 28.77 8.95
C THR A 126 0.02 29.43 10.32
N THR A 127 -1.17 29.72 10.85
CA THR A 127 -1.24 30.45 12.13
C THR A 127 -1.79 29.54 13.21
N ALA A 128 -0.89 29.14 14.12
CA ALA A 128 -0.96 28.90 15.57
C ALA A 128 -2.32 28.74 16.33
N ALA A 129 -3.47 28.63 15.66
CA ALA A 129 -4.80 28.75 16.23
C ALA A 129 -5.67 27.50 16.03
N SER A 130 -5.25 26.55 15.17
CA SER A 130 -5.87 25.23 15.13
C SER A 130 -4.96 24.21 15.81
N PRO A 131 -5.21 23.83 17.08
CA PRO A 131 -4.48 22.76 17.75
C PRO A 131 -4.71 21.38 17.12
N TYR A 132 -5.61 21.29 16.13
CA TYR A 132 -6.05 20.04 15.52
C TYR A 132 -5.26 19.62 14.29
N TYR A 133 -4.58 20.55 13.62
CA TYR A 133 -3.81 20.25 12.40
C TYR A 133 -2.42 20.87 12.51
N GLY A 134 -1.39 20.04 12.63
CA GLY A 134 0.00 20.50 12.60
C GLY A 134 0.34 21.20 11.28
N SER A 135 1.39 22.03 11.27
CA SER A 135 1.87 22.67 10.04
C SER A 135 2.47 21.64 9.09
N LEU A 136 1.73 21.26 8.04
CA LEU A 136 2.19 20.34 6.98
C LEU A 136 2.89 21.05 5.82
N ASN A 137 3.14 22.36 5.94
CA ASN A 137 3.69 23.15 4.85
C ASN A 137 5.10 22.72 4.44
N GLY A 138 5.30 22.61 3.12
CA GLY A 138 6.54 22.15 2.50
C GLY A 138 6.68 20.63 2.42
N GLN A 139 5.77 19.85 3.03
CA GLN A 139 5.76 18.39 2.88
C GLN A 139 5.24 17.97 1.50
N ALA A 140 5.59 16.77 1.03
CA ALA A 140 5.00 16.23 -0.20
C ALA A 140 3.49 16.00 -0.02
N SER A 141 2.72 16.21 -1.09
CA SER A 141 1.30 15.81 -1.11
C SER A 141 1.18 14.31 -0.85
N GLN A 142 0.18 13.89 -0.09
CA GLN A 142 0.12 12.53 0.46
C GLN A 142 -0.80 11.57 -0.30
N TYR A 143 -1.53 12.05 -1.32
CA TYR A 143 -2.42 11.21 -2.13
C TYR A 143 -2.02 11.25 -3.61
N VAL A 144 -2.24 10.12 -4.28
CA VAL A 144 -2.41 10.03 -5.73
C VAL A 144 -3.90 9.80 -6.00
N GLY A 145 -4.49 10.57 -6.91
CA GLY A 145 -5.94 10.62 -7.07
C GLY A 145 -6.36 10.57 -8.52
N TRP A 146 -7.43 9.84 -8.82
CA TRP A 146 -7.98 9.66 -10.15
C TRP A 146 -9.42 10.14 -10.21
N LYS A 147 -9.71 11.04 -11.15
CA LYS A 147 -11.06 11.61 -11.33
C LYS A 147 -11.77 10.93 -12.49
N TYR A 148 -12.98 10.48 -12.25
CA TYR A 148 -13.88 9.75 -13.15
C TYR A 148 -13.31 8.45 -13.73
N GLN A 149 -12.27 7.90 -13.11
CA GLN A 149 -11.53 6.76 -13.62
C GLN A 149 -11.40 5.68 -12.56
N ASP A 150 -11.44 4.43 -12.99
CA ASP A 150 -11.19 3.24 -12.17
C ASP A 150 -9.74 2.80 -12.42
N PRO A 151 -8.77 3.27 -11.62
CA PRO A 151 -7.36 3.08 -11.92
C PRO A 151 -6.95 1.61 -11.82
N THR A 152 -6.04 1.21 -12.71
CA THR A 152 -5.34 -0.07 -12.64
C THR A 152 -3.90 0.18 -12.27
N ILE A 153 -3.42 -0.50 -11.24
CA ILE A 153 -2.06 -0.38 -10.71
C ILE A 153 -1.42 -1.77 -10.72
N VAL A 154 -0.22 -1.87 -11.29
CA VAL A 154 0.52 -3.12 -11.44
C VAL A 154 1.76 -3.06 -10.55
N PHE A 155 1.85 -3.93 -9.55
CA PHE A 155 2.96 -4.01 -8.61
C PHE A 155 3.93 -5.12 -8.98
N HIS A 156 5.22 -4.76 -8.98
CA HIS A 156 6.34 -5.68 -9.05
C HIS A 156 6.96 -5.77 -7.65
N LEU A 157 7.05 -6.98 -7.11
CA LEU A 157 7.53 -7.19 -5.75
C LEU A 157 8.93 -7.80 -5.76
N ALA A 158 9.67 -7.60 -4.67
CA ALA A 158 10.90 -8.33 -4.42
C ALA A 158 10.58 -9.83 -4.31
N SER A 159 11.30 -10.66 -5.05
CA SER A 159 11.10 -12.11 -5.06
C SER A 159 11.53 -12.76 -3.72
N GLY A 160 11.06 -13.99 -3.49
CA GLY A 160 11.47 -14.79 -2.33
C GLY A 160 10.56 -14.69 -1.11
N SER A 161 9.40 -14.04 -1.24
CA SER A 161 8.36 -14.01 -0.21
C SER A 161 7.08 -14.68 -0.71
N MET A 162 6.23 -15.09 0.22
CA MET A 162 4.84 -15.45 -0.07
C MET A 162 3.97 -14.30 0.43
N VAL A 163 3.11 -13.73 -0.41
CA VAL A 163 2.18 -12.64 -0.07
C VAL A 163 0.88 -13.24 0.45
N SER A 164 0.37 -12.72 1.56
CA SER A 164 -0.94 -13.15 2.11
C SER A 164 -1.94 -12.01 2.25
N GLN A 165 -1.48 -10.76 2.28
CA GLN A 165 -2.33 -9.62 2.53
C GLN A 165 -1.84 -8.38 1.78
N ILE A 166 -2.78 -7.56 1.33
CA ILE A 166 -2.55 -6.26 0.72
C ILE A 166 -3.41 -5.24 1.45
N ASN A 167 -2.80 -4.16 1.91
CA ASN A 167 -3.47 -3.06 2.58
C ASN A 167 -3.41 -1.83 1.68
N LEU A 168 -4.55 -1.20 1.42
CA LEU A 168 -4.67 0.05 0.68
C LEU A 168 -5.20 1.12 1.64
N TYR A 169 -4.50 2.24 1.72
CA TYR A 169 -4.92 3.41 2.50
C TYR A 169 -5.49 4.44 1.53
N VAL A 170 -6.81 4.58 1.54
CA VAL A 170 -7.56 5.39 0.58
C VAL A 170 -8.23 6.57 1.26
N ALA A 171 -8.42 7.68 0.56
CA ALA A 171 -9.30 8.72 1.06
C ALA A 171 -10.74 8.17 1.11
N ALA A 172 -11.46 8.50 2.17
CA ALA A 172 -12.84 8.09 2.43
C ALA A 172 -13.56 9.23 3.14
N ASP A 173 -13.54 10.41 2.52
CA ASP A 173 -14.02 11.63 3.15
C ASP A 173 -15.49 11.86 2.83
N GLY A 174 -16.37 11.48 3.76
CA GLY A 174 -17.79 11.81 3.69
C GLY A 174 -18.13 13.24 4.12
N SER A 175 -17.16 14.17 4.14
CA SER A 175 -17.35 15.56 4.58
C SER A 175 -17.11 16.63 3.51
N GLY A 176 -16.80 16.22 2.27
CA GLY A 176 -16.83 17.09 1.10
C GLY A 176 -15.89 16.68 -0.04
N GLY A 177 -16.16 17.22 -1.24
CA GLY A 177 -15.24 17.13 -2.40
C GLY A 177 -15.41 15.88 -3.28
N LEU A 178 -16.47 15.09 -3.06
CA LEU A 178 -16.86 13.97 -3.91
C LEU A 178 -15.71 12.93 -4.02
N VAL A 179 -15.15 12.56 -2.87
CA VAL A 179 -14.05 11.60 -2.75
C VAL A 179 -14.51 10.45 -1.86
N GLY A 180 -14.59 9.26 -2.41
CA GLY A 180 -14.95 8.06 -1.65
C GLY A 180 -13.91 6.96 -1.76
N ALA A 181 -13.99 6.03 -0.80
CA ALA A 181 -13.25 4.78 -0.92
C ALA A 181 -13.75 3.99 -2.15
N PRO A 182 -12.87 3.23 -2.83
CA PRO A 182 -13.30 2.27 -3.84
C PRO A 182 -14.38 1.33 -3.27
N GLY A 183 -15.48 1.15 -4.01
CA GLY A 183 -16.54 0.22 -3.65
C GLY A 183 -16.09 -1.25 -3.77
N ASN A 184 -15.13 -1.52 -4.65
CA ASN A 184 -14.52 -2.83 -4.82
C ASN A 184 -13.06 -2.70 -5.30
N VAL A 185 -12.23 -3.68 -4.95
CA VAL A 185 -10.91 -3.87 -5.56
C VAL A 185 -10.85 -5.27 -6.18
N SER A 186 -10.61 -5.32 -7.49
CA SER A 186 -10.29 -6.58 -8.18
C SER A 186 -8.79 -6.82 -8.09
N VAL A 187 -8.42 -8.06 -7.80
CA VAL A 187 -7.04 -8.52 -7.71
C VAL A 187 -6.79 -9.48 -8.86
N THR A 188 -5.79 -9.19 -9.67
CA THR A 188 -5.31 -10.07 -10.74
C THR A 188 -3.89 -10.49 -10.44
N ILE A 189 -3.62 -11.79 -10.54
CA ILE A 189 -2.31 -12.39 -10.28
C ILE A 189 -1.81 -13.01 -11.59
N GLY A 190 -0.68 -12.52 -12.09
CA GLY A 190 -0.21 -12.84 -13.44
C GLY A 190 -1.27 -12.42 -14.47
N SER A 191 -1.97 -13.39 -15.06
CA SER A 191 -3.06 -13.17 -16.02
C SER A 191 -4.44 -13.57 -15.49
N THR A 192 -4.54 -14.01 -14.23
CA THR A 192 -5.79 -14.55 -13.66
C THR A 192 -6.42 -13.55 -12.70
N VAL A 193 -7.64 -13.12 -13.02
CA VAL A 193 -8.48 -12.34 -12.09
C VAL A 193 -8.96 -13.27 -10.98
N LEU A 194 -8.67 -12.93 -9.73
CA LEU A 194 -9.14 -13.69 -8.58
C LEU A 194 -10.64 -13.45 -8.38
N ASN A 195 -11.36 -14.50 -7.99
CA ASN A 195 -12.76 -14.40 -7.60
C ASN A 195 -12.90 -14.24 -6.07
N SER A 196 -14.11 -13.92 -5.62
CA SER A 196 -14.43 -13.70 -4.20
C SER A 196 -14.25 -14.91 -3.28
N SER A 197 -14.06 -16.13 -3.82
CA SER A 197 -13.70 -17.31 -3.02
C SER A 197 -12.19 -17.45 -2.78
N GLN A 198 -11.37 -16.63 -3.44
CA GLN A 198 -9.91 -16.68 -3.36
C GLN A 198 -9.33 -15.60 -2.46
N TYR A 199 -10.10 -14.56 -2.14
CA TYR A 199 -9.70 -13.50 -1.23
C TYR A 199 -10.92 -12.91 -0.51
N THR A 200 -10.68 -12.29 0.64
CA THR A 200 -11.66 -11.47 1.35
C THR A 200 -11.21 -10.02 1.35
N GLN A 201 -12.16 -9.10 1.17
CA GLN A 201 -11.92 -7.66 1.26
C GLN A 201 -12.71 -7.09 2.45
N VAL A 202 -12.04 -6.32 3.30
CA VAL A 202 -12.65 -5.60 4.42
C VAL A 202 -12.29 -4.13 4.30
N ILE A 203 -13.28 -3.24 4.37
CA ILE A 203 -13.09 -1.79 4.42
C ILE A 203 -13.33 -1.36 5.87
N SER A 204 -12.40 -0.60 6.44
CA SER A 204 -12.49 -0.11 7.81
C SER A 204 -12.03 1.35 7.89
N PRO A 205 -12.60 2.16 8.80
CA PRO A 205 -12.07 3.49 9.07
C PRO A 205 -10.62 3.39 9.54
N TYR A 206 -9.74 4.23 8.99
CA TYR A 206 -8.36 4.34 9.46
C TYR A 206 -8.22 5.60 10.34
N THR A 207 -8.08 5.41 11.65
CA THR A 207 -8.06 6.53 12.60
C THR A 207 -6.66 7.10 12.87
N GLY A 208 -5.59 6.49 12.35
CA GLY A 208 -4.26 7.11 12.28
C GLY A 208 -3.71 7.80 13.53
N GLY A 209 -4.15 7.43 14.74
CA GLY A 209 -3.86 8.14 16.00
C GLY A 209 -4.52 9.52 16.14
N ASN A 210 -5.13 10.07 15.09
CA ASN A 210 -5.83 11.36 15.11
C ASN A 210 -7.36 11.09 15.13
N PRO A 211 -8.09 11.44 16.20
CA PRO A 211 -9.52 11.18 16.31
C PRO A 211 -10.38 11.94 15.29
N TYR A 212 -9.80 12.88 14.54
CA TYR A 212 -10.44 13.59 13.42
C TYR A 212 -10.02 13.04 12.04
N ALA A 213 -9.23 11.96 11.99
CA ALA A 213 -8.70 11.33 10.78
C ALA A 213 -9.71 10.45 10.01
N SER A 214 -11.01 10.65 10.21
CA SER A 214 -12.04 9.82 9.55
C SER A 214 -12.07 9.95 8.02
N SER A 215 -11.20 10.77 7.42
CA SER A 215 -11.07 10.96 5.98
C SER A 215 -10.20 9.90 5.26
N THR A 216 -9.66 8.91 5.98
CA THR A 216 -8.93 7.77 5.39
C THR A 216 -9.58 6.46 5.78
N ALA A 217 -9.74 5.54 4.81
CA ALA A 217 -10.12 4.17 5.05
C ALA A 217 -8.96 3.21 4.73
N LEU A 218 -8.92 2.10 5.47
CA LEU A 218 -8.06 0.97 5.20
C LEU A 218 -8.90 -0.12 4.52
N ILE A 219 -8.52 -0.45 3.28
CA ILE A 219 -8.99 -1.64 2.59
C ILE A 219 -7.96 -2.74 2.81
N THR A 220 -8.37 -3.80 3.50
CA THR A 220 -7.56 -5.00 3.70
C THR A 220 -8.06 -6.11 2.79
N ILE A 221 -7.18 -6.58 1.93
CA ILE A 221 -7.37 -7.73 1.05
C ILE A 221 -6.55 -8.88 1.64
N THR A 222 -7.22 -9.94 2.08
CA THR A 222 -6.58 -11.16 2.58
C THR A 222 -6.75 -12.27 1.56
N LEU A 223 -5.64 -12.83 1.11
CA LEU A 223 -5.62 -13.96 0.17
C LEU A 223 -5.85 -15.26 0.92
N ASN A 224 -6.75 -16.10 0.44
CA ASN A 224 -7.06 -17.38 1.08
C ASN A 224 -5.92 -18.41 0.94
N GLN A 225 -5.02 -18.17 -0.03
CA GLN A 225 -3.77 -18.91 -0.20
C GLN A 225 -2.66 -17.90 -0.44
N ALA A 226 -1.51 -18.11 0.18
CA ALA A 226 -0.37 -17.24 -0.03
C ALA A 226 0.17 -17.39 -1.47
N ILE A 227 0.54 -16.29 -2.10
CA ILE A 227 0.95 -16.23 -3.50
C ILE A 227 2.42 -15.81 -3.57
N SER A 228 3.21 -16.41 -4.45
CA SER A 228 4.62 -16.02 -4.60
C SER A 228 4.75 -14.53 -4.95
N SER A 229 5.65 -13.81 -4.28
CA SER A 229 5.97 -12.43 -4.61
C SER A 229 6.70 -12.28 -5.96
N SER A 230 7.05 -13.37 -6.63
CA SER A 230 7.54 -13.35 -8.01
C SER A 230 6.44 -13.14 -9.05
N GLU A 231 5.17 -13.30 -8.67
CA GLU A 231 4.03 -13.06 -9.55
C GLU A 231 3.78 -11.56 -9.73
N LEU A 232 3.09 -11.22 -10.81
CA LEU A 232 2.63 -9.86 -11.05
C LEU A 232 1.33 -9.62 -10.29
N PHE A 233 1.27 -8.56 -9.47
CA PHE A 233 0.08 -8.20 -8.70
C PHE A 233 -0.59 -6.98 -9.32
N THR A 234 -1.77 -7.14 -9.90
CA THR A 234 -2.54 -6.04 -10.48
C THR A 234 -3.78 -5.76 -9.63
N LEU A 235 -3.95 -4.51 -9.23
CA LEU A 235 -5.12 -4.03 -8.51
C LEU A 235 -5.91 -3.10 -9.43
N GLN A 236 -7.20 -3.40 -9.62
CA GLN A 236 -8.13 -2.48 -10.27
C GLN A 236 -9.12 -1.96 -9.22
N LEU A 237 -9.14 -0.65 -9.05
CA LEU A 237 -9.95 0.01 -8.04
C LEU A 237 -11.23 0.51 -8.72
N PHE A 238 -12.39 0.03 -8.27
CA PHE A 238 -13.69 0.45 -8.80
C PHE A 238 -14.32 1.48 -7.87
N ARG A 239 -14.80 2.58 -8.45
CA ARG A 239 -15.53 3.61 -7.70
C ARG A 239 -16.76 3.03 -7.02
N GLY A 240 -17.00 3.49 -5.81
CA GLY A 240 -18.21 3.16 -5.06
C GLY A 240 -19.40 3.97 -5.52
N ALA A 241 -20.58 3.61 -5.02
CA ALA A 241 -21.76 4.47 -5.12
C ALA A 241 -21.46 5.83 -4.46
N LEU A 242 -22.03 6.89 -5.02
CA LEU A 242 -21.94 8.23 -4.47
C LEU A 242 -22.44 8.23 -3.01
N GLU A 243 -21.72 8.88 -2.12
CA GLU A 243 -22.07 9.06 -0.72
C GLU A 243 -23.00 10.27 -0.53
N GLN A 244 -23.48 10.47 0.69
CA GLN A 244 -24.49 11.48 1.04
C GLN A 244 -24.14 12.88 0.53
N ASP A 245 -22.90 13.32 0.73
CA ASP A 245 -22.46 14.66 0.30
C ASP A 245 -22.50 14.83 -1.22
N GLY A 246 -22.18 13.77 -1.96
CA GLY A 246 -22.31 13.78 -3.42
C GLY A 246 -23.77 13.76 -3.87
N TYR A 247 -24.64 13.05 -3.15
CA TYR A 247 -26.08 13.12 -3.40
C TYR A 247 -26.67 14.50 -3.10
N ASP A 248 -26.24 15.14 -2.02
CA ASP A 248 -26.69 16.50 -1.69
C ASP A 248 -26.18 17.51 -2.72
N TYR A 249 -24.96 17.33 -3.23
CA TYR A 249 -24.44 18.08 -4.37
C TYR A 249 -25.29 17.85 -5.63
N GLU A 250 -25.57 16.59 -6.00
CA GLU A 250 -26.43 16.24 -7.14
C GLU A 250 -27.80 16.92 -7.01
N LYS A 251 -28.42 16.82 -5.83
CA LYS A 251 -29.74 17.35 -5.54
C LYS A 251 -29.77 18.88 -5.52
N GLN A 252 -28.74 19.52 -4.95
CA GLN A 252 -28.64 20.98 -4.88
C GLN A 252 -28.68 21.61 -6.27
N TYR A 253 -28.06 20.96 -7.26
CA TYR A 253 -28.02 21.47 -8.62
C TYR A 253 -28.97 20.73 -9.57
N TRP A 254 -29.92 19.96 -9.03
CA TRP A 254 -30.98 19.36 -9.81
C TRP A 254 -32.06 20.38 -10.19
N ASP A 255 -32.26 20.60 -11.48
CA ASP A 255 -33.38 21.38 -12.00
C ASP A 255 -34.60 20.48 -12.19
N ALA A 256 -35.56 20.59 -11.28
CA ALA A 256 -36.79 19.82 -11.30
C ALA A 256 -37.71 20.17 -12.49
N SER A 257 -37.57 21.36 -13.10
CA SER A 257 -38.42 21.80 -14.22
C SER A 257 -38.03 21.15 -15.54
N THR A 258 -36.74 20.88 -15.73
CA THR A 258 -36.18 20.23 -16.91
C THR A 258 -35.82 18.76 -16.66
N ASN A 259 -35.85 18.31 -15.39
CA ASN A 259 -35.38 16.99 -14.96
C ASN A 259 -33.92 16.76 -15.37
N THR A 260 -33.09 17.81 -15.22
CA THR A 260 -31.66 17.79 -15.57
C THR A 260 -30.82 18.28 -14.40
N PHE A 261 -29.66 17.67 -14.21
CA PHE A 261 -28.65 18.16 -13.28
C PHE A 261 -27.87 19.31 -13.94
N ASN A 262 -27.93 20.50 -13.36
CA ASN A 262 -27.25 21.70 -13.84
C ASN A 262 -25.94 21.90 -13.09
N ASP A 263 -24.91 21.15 -13.47
CA ASP A 263 -23.58 21.26 -12.87
C ASP A 263 -22.92 22.64 -13.14
N PRO A 264 -22.92 23.57 -12.17
CA PRO A 264 -22.37 24.90 -12.40
C PRO A 264 -20.84 24.91 -12.37
N LEU A 265 -20.21 23.80 -11.95
CA LEU A 265 -18.77 23.63 -11.89
C LEU A 265 -18.24 22.86 -13.11
N SER A 266 -19.12 22.53 -14.06
CA SER A 266 -18.86 21.86 -15.33
C SER A 266 -17.90 20.66 -15.18
N GLY A 267 -18.45 19.49 -14.92
CA GLY A 267 -17.74 18.26 -15.26
C GLY A 267 -18.07 17.02 -14.47
N PHE A 268 -19.01 17.02 -13.53
CA PHE A 268 -19.58 15.80 -12.97
C PHE A 268 -20.42 15.08 -14.03
N GLN A 269 -21.51 15.63 -14.52
CA GLN A 269 -22.37 14.90 -15.47
C GLN A 269 -21.77 14.79 -16.87
N GLU A 270 -21.09 15.83 -17.36
CA GLU A 270 -20.51 15.83 -18.71
C GLU A 270 -19.32 14.88 -18.85
N ASN A 271 -18.64 14.58 -17.73
CA ASN A 271 -17.46 13.71 -17.73
C ASN A 271 -17.61 12.43 -16.90
N ALA A 272 -18.69 12.23 -16.14
CA ALA A 272 -18.96 10.95 -15.50
C ALA A 272 -19.59 9.99 -16.51
N TRP A 273 -18.91 8.88 -16.75
CA TRP A 273 -19.46 7.78 -17.55
C TRP A 273 -20.63 7.07 -16.87
N ASP A 274 -20.59 7.01 -15.54
CA ASP A 274 -21.61 6.42 -14.71
C ASP A 274 -22.04 7.45 -13.66
N THR A 275 -23.24 7.98 -13.84
CA THR A 275 -23.86 8.89 -12.88
C THR A 275 -24.12 8.14 -11.58
N LYS A 276 -23.90 8.79 -10.42
CA LYS A 276 -24.07 8.21 -9.07
C LYS A 276 -22.94 7.29 -8.60
N LEU A 277 -21.76 7.38 -9.21
CA LEU A 277 -20.52 6.91 -8.61
C LEU A 277 -19.70 8.07 -8.06
N GLU A 278 -18.93 7.79 -7.02
CA GLU A 278 -17.93 8.72 -6.48
C GLU A 278 -16.94 9.12 -7.57
N PRO A 279 -16.74 10.41 -7.85
CA PRO A 279 -15.93 10.82 -8.98
C PRO A 279 -14.44 10.67 -8.68
N TRP A 280 -14.00 10.75 -7.43
CA TRP A 280 -12.58 10.58 -7.10
C TRP A 280 -12.32 9.29 -6.32
N ILE A 281 -11.30 8.55 -6.77
CA ILE A 281 -10.57 7.60 -5.94
C ILE A 281 -9.23 8.24 -5.59
N MET A 282 -8.84 8.21 -4.32
CA MET A 282 -7.51 8.65 -3.91
C MET A 282 -6.83 7.63 -3.01
N LEU A 283 -5.56 7.39 -3.25
CA LEU A 283 -4.74 6.39 -2.57
C LEU A 283 -3.48 7.06 -2.03
N SER A 284 -3.18 6.87 -0.74
CA SER A 284 -1.95 7.38 -0.15
C SER A 284 -0.84 6.33 -0.15
N GLN A 285 -1.18 5.09 0.17
CA GLN A 285 -0.20 4.02 0.39
C GLN A 285 -0.79 2.66 0.06
N VAL A 286 0.07 1.77 -0.45
CA VAL A 286 -0.16 0.33 -0.57
C VAL A 286 0.92 -0.40 0.20
N GLN A 287 0.51 -1.36 1.03
CA GLN A 287 1.43 -2.25 1.75
C GLN A 287 1.11 -3.69 1.35
N VAL A 288 2.13 -4.42 0.90
CA VAL A 288 2.04 -5.84 0.63
C VAL A 288 2.70 -6.58 1.78
N LEU A 289 2.00 -7.54 2.37
CA LEU A 289 2.44 -8.23 3.57
C LEU A 289 2.71 -9.71 3.27
N SER A 290 3.83 -10.19 3.80
CA SER A 290 4.22 -11.59 3.66
C SER A 290 3.35 -12.50 4.53
N ALA A 291 3.19 -13.74 4.10
CA ALA A 291 2.58 -14.80 4.86
C ALA A 291 3.43 -15.09 6.09
N VAL A 292 2.78 -15.16 7.24
CA VAL A 292 3.39 -15.69 8.46
C VAL A 292 3.54 -17.20 8.27
N PRO A 293 4.75 -17.78 8.39
CA PRO A 293 4.91 -19.23 8.36
C PRO A 293 4.00 -19.87 9.41
N GLU A 294 3.18 -20.82 8.96
CA GLU A 294 2.23 -21.49 9.84
C GLU A 294 2.94 -22.13 11.05
N PRO A 295 2.29 -22.21 12.23
CA PRO A 295 2.86 -22.90 13.40
C PRO A 295 3.32 -24.33 13.10
N SER A 296 2.64 -25.03 12.19
CA SER A 296 3.01 -26.36 11.69
C SER A 296 4.38 -26.37 11.01
N THR A 297 4.68 -25.36 10.18
CA THR A 297 5.98 -25.16 9.54
C THR A 297 7.09 -25.02 10.57
N TRP A 298 6.84 -24.26 11.65
CA TRP A 298 7.78 -24.16 12.77
C TRP A 298 7.98 -25.49 13.47
N MET A 299 6.89 -26.21 13.77
CA MET A 299 6.97 -27.52 14.44
C MET A 299 7.74 -28.53 13.59
N MET A 300 7.53 -28.55 12.27
CA MET A 300 8.26 -29.42 11.35
C MET A 300 9.74 -29.05 11.27
N MET A 301 10.06 -27.75 11.25
CA MET A 301 11.45 -27.29 11.27
C MET A 301 12.14 -27.69 12.59
N ILE A 302 11.50 -27.46 13.73
CA ILE A 302 11.99 -27.87 15.05
C ILE A 302 12.17 -29.39 15.12
N ALA A 303 11.17 -30.16 14.69
CA ALA A 303 11.24 -31.62 14.65
C ALA A 303 12.37 -32.12 13.73
N GLY A 304 12.57 -31.48 12.58
CA GLY A 304 13.67 -31.77 11.66
C GLY A 304 15.04 -31.53 12.30
N PHE A 305 15.23 -30.39 12.97
CA PHE A 305 16.46 -30.11 13.70
C PHE A 305 16.70 -31.09 14.86
N LEU A 306 15.66 -31.41 15.63
CA LEU A 306 15.75 -32.42 16.70
C LEU A 306 16.12 -33.81 16.13
N GLY A 307 15.49 -34.21 15.03
CA GLY A 307 15.78 -35.47 14.34
C GLY A 307 17.23 -35.57 13.87
N MET A 308 17.76 -34.52 13.24
CA MET A 308 19.16 -34.43 12.81
C MET A 308 20.14 -34.46 13.98
N GLY A 309 19.80 -33.78 15.09
CA GLY A 309 20.56 -33.84 16.34
C GLY A 309 20.63 -35.26 16.92
N MET A 310 19.53 -36.00 16.96
CA MET A 310 19.53 -37.38 17.45
C MET A 310 20.31 -38.34 16.55
N LEU A 311 20.25 -38.17 15.23
CA LEU A 311 21.00 -39.00 14.27
C LEU A 311 22.52 -38.81 14.41
N THR A 312 22.98 -37.57 14.60
CA THR A 312 24.40 -37.28 14.82
C THR A 312 24.91 -37.84 16.16
N LEU A 313 24.10 -37.83 17.21
CA LEU A 313 24.43 -38.47 18.50
C LEU A 313 24.56 -39.99 18.37
N ARG A 314 23.70 -40.64 17.58
CA ARG A 314 23.77 -42.10 17.35
C ARG A 314 25.05 -42.54 16.62
N ARG A 315 25.48 -41.79 15.60
CA ARG A 315 26.70 -42.12 14.83
C ARG A 315 27.97 -42.07 15.68
N ARG A 316 28.05 -41.13 16.64
CA ARG A 316 29.22 -41.04 17.54
C ARG A 316 29.38 -42.26 18.43
N ARG A 317 28.27 -42.86 18.89
CA ARG A 317 28.30 -44.06 19.74
C ARG A 317 28.86 -45.28 19.00
N GLN A 318 28.65 -45.37 17.68
CA GLN A 318 29.17 -46.49 16.89
C GLN A 318 30.68 -46.41 16.66
N LEU A 319 31.26 -45.20 16.65
CA LEU A 319 32.70 -44.98 16.46
C LEU A 319 33.55 -45.20 17.73
N THR A 320 32.93 -45.37 18.91
CA THR A 320 33.66 -45.60 20.18
C THR A 320 33.79 -47.09 20.53
N THR A 321 33.23 -47.99 19.72
CA THR A 321 33.22 -49.46 19.95
C THR A 321 34.03 -50.25 18.92
N ALA A 322 34.89 -49.59 18.15
CA ALA A 322 35.91 -50.21 17.32
C ALA A 322 37.29 -49.81 17.84
#